data_AF-A0A6I1MXX7-F1
#
_entry.id   AF-A0A6I1MXX7-F1
#
_cell.length_a   1.000
_cell.length_b   1.000
_cell.length_c   1.000
_cell.angle_alpha   90.00
_cell.angle_beta   90.00
_cell.angle_gamma   90.00
#
_symmetry.space_group_name_H-M   'P 1'
#
loop_
_entity.id
_entity.type
_entity.pdbx_description
1 polymer ?
#
loop_
_entity_poly.entity_id
_entity_poly.type
_entity_poly.pdbx_seq_one_letter_code
_entity_poly.pdbx_strand_id
1 'polypeptide(L)' 'MSKEQYDDIIKHTKASLEKNILDKITKFRYSEIDDYFVIQVYVKEGMKARKLGEILTNIEDYAREKNISVVVDFLRG' A
#
# COMPACT_ATOMS: atom_id res chain seq x y z
N MET A 1 -12.14 7.23 -3.08
CA MET A 1 -10.85 7.87 -2.75
C MET A 1 -10.48 8.69 -3.95
N SER A 2 -10.15 9.98 -3.77
CA SER A 2 -9.66 10.80 -4.88
C SER A 2 -8.24 10.39 -5.27
N LYS A 3 -7.84 10.76 -6.49
CA LYS A 3 -6.46 10.53 -6.94
C LYS A 3 -5.43 11.22 -6.02
N GLU A 4 -5.75 12.41 -5.51
CA GLU A 4 -4.87 13.15 -4.60
C GLU A 4 -4.67 12.42 -3.28
N GLN A 5 -5.73 11.85 -2.71
CA GLN A 5 -5.66 11.04 -1.50
C GLN A 5 -4.80 9.79 -1.71
N TYR A 6 -4.98 9.11 -2.85
CA TYR A 6 -4.15 7.97 -3.21
C TYR A 6 -2.67 8.36 -3.35
N ASP A 7 -2.38 9.43 -4.09
CA ASP A 7 -1.01 9.88 -4.34
C ASP A 7 -0.31 10.30 -3.03
N ASP A 8 -1.04 10.91 -2.09
CA ASP A 8 -0.55 11.26 -0.75
C ASP A 8 -0.18 10.02 0.07
N ILE A 9 -1.05 9.00 0.10
CA ILE A 9 -0.79 7.72 0.78
C ILE A 9 0.46 7.05 0.21
N ILE A 10 0.54 6.91 -1.12
CA ILE A 10 1.70 6.26 -1.76
C ILE A 10 2.98 7.05 -1.54
N LYS A 11 2.92 8.37 -1.55
CA LYS A 11 4.07 9.23 -1.25
C LYS A 11 4.55 9.02 0.18
N HIS A 12 3.65 8.99 1.16
CA HIS A 12 3.99 8.69 2.55
C HIS A 12 4.62 7.31 2.67
N THR A 13 4.01 6.27 2.10
CA THR A 13 4.53 4.90 2.15
C THR A 13 5.92 4.76 1.57
N LYS A 14 6.20 5.44 0.45
CA LYS A 14 7.54 5.46 -0.14
C LYS A 14 8.57 6.22 0.69
N ALA A 15 8.15 7.19 1.49
CA ALA A 15 9.05 7.94 2.37
C ALA A 15 9.34 7.20 3.69
N SER A 16 8.38 6.41 4.16
CA SER A 16 8.43 5.78 5.49
C SER A 16 9.04 4.37 5.49
N LEU A 17 8.90 3.61 4.40
CA LEU A 17 9.43 2.25 4.34
C LEU A 17 10.93 2.18 4.07
N GLU A 18 11.58 1.15 4.61
CA GLU A 18 12.99 0.88 4.32
C GLU A 18 13.22 0.61 2.82
N LYS A 19 14.36 1.06 2.30
CA LYS A 19 14.76 0.89 0.89
C LYS A 19 14.69 -0.57 0.42
N ASN A 20 15.09 -1.51 1.27
CA ASN A 20 15.07 -2.94 0.96
C ASN A 20 13.65 -3.55 0.82
N ILE A 21 12.60 -2.85 1.29
CA ILE A 21 11.19 -3.21 1.12
C ILE A 21 10.72 -2.58 -0.19
N LEU A 22 11.01 -1.28 -0.38
CA LEU A 22 10.66 -0.54 -1.60
C LEU A 22 11.24 -1.19 -2.86
N ASP A 23 12.49 -1.65 -2.82
CA ASP A 23 13.15 -2.33 -3.95
C ASP A 23 12.44 -3.64 -4.38
N LYS A 24 11.61 -4.19 -3.50
CA LYS A 24 10.80 -5.38 -3.75
C LYS A 24 9.36 -5.06 -4.12
N ILE A 25 8.91 -3.80 -4.00
CA ILE A 25 7.61 -3.36 -4.50
C ILE A 25 7.80 -2.92 -5.95
N THR A 26 7.05 -3.53 -6.87
CA THR A 26 7.17 -3.24 -8.30
C THR A 26 6.16 -2.20 -8.76
N LYS A 27 4.96 -2.19 -8.15
CA LYS A 27 3.88 -1.29 -8.55
C LYS A 27 2.84 -1.12 -7.43
N PHE A 28 2.21 0.05 -7.41
CA PHE A 28 0.97 0.31 -6.69
C PHE A 28 -0.15 0.58 -7.69
N ARG A 29 -1.35 0.11 -7.39
CA ARG A 29 -2.60 0.50 -8.07
C ARG A 29 -3.67 0.74 -7.02
N TYR A 30 -4.71 1.45 -7.41
CA TYR A 30 -5.93 1.53 -6.62
C TYR A 30 -7.15 1.22 -7.48
N SER A 31 -8.17 0.67 -6.83
CA SER A 31 -9.48 0.39 -7.40
C SER A 31 -10.55 0.58 -6.34
N GLU A 32 -11.80 0.64 -6.77
CA GLU A 32 -12.97 0.61 -5.91
C GLU A 32 -13.72 -0.70 -6.19
N ILE A 33 -13.98 -1.49 -5.15
CA ILE A 33 -14.63 -2.80 -5.24
C ILE A 33 -15.68 -2.84 -4.14
N ASP A 34 -16.95 -3.03 -4.48
CA ASP A 34 -18.08 -3.12 -3.54
C ASP A 34 -18.07 -1.98 -2.49
N ASP A 35 -17.87 -0.74 -2.94
CA ASP A 35 -17.75 0.47 -2.11
C ASP A 35 -16.52 0.53 -1.19
N TYR A 36 -15.56 -0.40 -1.33
CA TYR A 36 -14.27 -0.35 -0.65
C TYR A 36 -13.17 0.21 -1.56
N PHE A 37 -12.34 1.09 -1.00
CA PHE A 37 -11.09 1.50 -1.67
C PHE A 37 -10.02 0.45 -1.44
N VAL A 38 -9.50 -0.11 -2.54
CA VAL A 38 -8.48 -1.15 -2.49
C VAL A 38 -7.17 -0.60 -3.04
N ILE A 39 -6.08 -0.76 -2.30
CA ILE A 39 -4.71 -0.49 -2.76
C ILE A 39 -4.03 -1.83 -3.05
N GLN A 40 -3.77 -2.08 -4.32
CA GLN A 40 -3.07 -3.27 -4.78
C GLN A 40 -1.56 -3.01 -4.80
N VAL A 41 -0.81 -3.77 -4.01
CA VAL A 41 0.65 -3.70 -3.91
C VAL A 41 1.25 -4.91 -4.61
N TYR A 42 1.93 -4.66 -5.72
CA TYR A 42 2.65 -5.68 -6.46
C TYR A 42 4.03 -5.85 -5.87
N VAL A 43 4.37 -7.06 -5.45
CA VAL A 43 5.63 -7.39 -4.79
C VAL A 43 6.34 -8.53 -5.49
N LYS A 44 7.68 -8.46 -5.53
CA LYS A 44 8.52 -9.55 -6.03
C LYS A 44 8.35 -10.81 -5.20
N GLU A 45 8.49 -11.97 -5.84
CA GLU A 45 8.55 -13.26 -5.14
C GLU A 45 9.55 -13.30 -3.97
N GLY A 46 9.26 -14.14 -2.97
CA GLY A 46 10.11 -14.30 -1.80
C GLY A 46 10.13 -13.10 -0.84
N MET A 47 9.13 -12.21 -0.90
CA MET A 47 8.92 -11.22 0.16
C MET A 47 8.47 -11.91 1.46
N LYS A 48 9.18 -11.65 2.56
CA LYS A 48 8.85 -12.21 3.88
C LYS A 48 7.56 -11.59 4.41
N ALA A 49 6.73 -12.40 5.09
CA ALA A 49 5.46 -11.96 5.68
C ALA A 49 5.61 -10.71 6.58
N ARG A 50 6.69 -10.63 7.37
CA ARG A 50 6.99 -9.45 8.19
C ARG A 50 7.02 -8.15 7.38
N LYS A 51 7.67 -8.16 6.21
CA LYS A 51 7.76 -6.99 5.32
C LYS A 51 6.42 -6.63 4.69
N LEU A 52 5.59 -7.63 4.38
CA LEU A 52 4.21 -7.40 3.92
C LEU A 52 3.40 -6.71 5.03
N GLY A 53 3.54 -7.16 6.27
CA GLY A 53 2.93 -6.53 7.44
C GLY A 53 3.36 -5.08 7.61
N GLU A 54 4.66 -4.77 7.44
CA GLU A 54 5.15 -3.39 7.51
C GLU A 54 4.53 -2.48 6.43
N ILE A 55 4.37 -2.98 5.20
CA ILE A 55 3.69 -2.26 4.12
C ILE A 55 2.21 -2.04 4.45
N LEU A 56 1.52 -3.10 4.89
CA LEU A 56 0.11 -3.10 5.26
C LEU A 56 -0.17 -2.04 6.33
N THR A 57 0.53 -2.15 7.46
CA THR A 57 0.36 -1.23 8.59
C THR A 57 0.65 0.21 8.18
N ASN A 58 1.71 0.46 7.41
CA ASN A 58 2.04 1.82 6.99
C ASN A 58 0.94 2.46 6.11
N ILE A 59 0.37 1.70 5.17
CA ILE A 59 -0.70 2.19 4.29
C ILE A 59 -1.99 2.40 5.10
N GLU A 60 -2.41 1.41 5.88
CA GLU A 60 -3.69 1.45 6.61
C GLU A 60 -3.68 2.51 7.71
N ASP A 61 -2.58 2.63 8.47
CA ASP A 61 -2.49 3.63 9.53
C ASP A 61 -2.53 5.05 8.97
N TYR A 62 -1.76 5.31 7.91
CA TYR A 62 -1.76 6.64 7.29
C TYR A 62 -3.11 6.96 6.63
N ALA A 63 -3.74 6.00 5.95
CA ALA A 63 -5.08 6.19 5.40
C ALA A 63 -6.10 6.48 6.50
N ARG A 64 -6.02 5.78 7.64
CA ARG A 64 -6.88 6.00 8.80
C ARG A 64 -6.71 7.40 9.40
N GLU A 65 -5.48 7.92 9.49
CA GLU A 65 -5.22 9.31 9.92
C GLU A 65 -5.89 10.34 9.01
N LYS A 66 -6.07 10.02 7.73
CA LYS A 66 -6.79 10.85 6.75
C LYS A 66 -8.30 10.59 6.71
N ASN A 67 -8.84 9.77 7.61
CA ASN A 67 -10.23 9.30 7.63
C ASN A 67 -10.64 8.56 6.35
N ILE A 68 -9.72 7.77 5.78
CA ILE A 68 -9.96 6.94 4.60
C ILE A 68 -9.88 5.48 5.02
N SER A 69 -10.93 4.72 4.76
CA SER A 69 -10.90 3.27 4.89
C SER A 69 -10.34 2.66 3.59
N VAL A 70 -9.26 1.89 3.71
CA VAL A 70 -8.63 1.18 2.59
C VAL A 70 -8.40 -0.28 2.94
N VAL A 71 -8.49 -1.14 1.93
CA VAL A 71 -8.06 -2.53 2.00
C VAL A 71 -6.78 -2.66 1.20
N VAL A 72 -5.75 -3.28 1.77
CA VAL A 72 -4.48 -3.53 1.05
C VAL A 72 -4.47 -4.96 0.54
N ASP A 73 -4.33 -5.12 -0.78
CA ASP A 73 -4.22 -6.41 -1.43
C ASP A 73 -2.81 -6.62 -1.98
N PHE A 74 -2.20 -7.77 -1.68
CA PHE A 74 -0.83 -8.08 -2.10
C PHE A 74 -0.83 -9.06 -3.27
N LEU A 75 -0.38 -8.56 -4.42
CA LEU A 75 -0.25 -9.35 -5.65
C LEU A 75 1.21 -9.74 -5.84
N ARG A 76 1.48 -11.04 -5.92
CA ARG A 76 2.84 -11.59 -6.06
C ARG A 76 3.12 -11.91 -7.52
N GLY A 77 4.32 -11.60 -7.98
CA GLY A 77 4.83 -11.96 -9.31
C GLY A 77 6.32 -11.74 -9.47
#